data_AF-A0AAJ5NL13-F1
#
_entry.id   AF-A0AAJ5NL13-F1
#
_cell.length_a   1.000
_cell.length_b   1.000
_cell.length_c   1.000
_cell.angle_alpha   90.00
_cell.angle_beta   90.00
_cell.angle_gamma   90.00
#
_symmetry.space_group_name_H-M   'P 1'
#
loop_
_entity.id
_entity.type
_entity.pdbx_description
1 polymer ?
#
loop_
_entity_poly.entity_id
_entity_poly.type
_entity_poly.pdbx_seq_one_letter_code
_entity_poly.pdbx_strand_id
1 'polypeptide(L)'
;MKAMGWGFRGTLVQYGAVAGCALLLTGCGDRSISGAYVLSSKTEADLLQITETPDHHFSGTLRHTVLGNDGTLSSGSTNVSGSVDGDSITLTLLATPLPIGQNFSGTVTSGGIELTLSDGNRTAVQHFAKSRPADFDSAVAQLSRAGEPVIAARQRGQAVEQLNRGVTSLSTNLERFVSKAQERIERLPRVQAYYDQAIATEQAKLDRARRLASTGNSVAQGQANVIVGQMGVDKAQISITDDTIERAINDEKAAEATLNAGIAQWRPQCIGAGSTSSDRVRPDMGPCKGFERAVSAYNSILPALHKALVLAAQAKTHGHDQLATVWQAADAIQ
;
A
#
# COMPACT_ATOMS: atom_id res chain seq x y z
N MET A 1 13.55 -58.76 -48.03
CA MET A 1 14.98 -59.09 -47.82
C MET A 1 15.01 -59.91 -46.53
N LYS A 2 15.12 -61.25 -46.58
CA LYS A 2 16.39 -62.04 -46.59
C LYS A 2 17.37 -61.54 -45.51
N ALA A 3 17.90 -62.34 -44.58
CA ALA A 3 17.81 -63.76 -44.29
C ALA A 3 18.48 -64.05 -42.92
N MET A 4 18.11 -65.19 -42.31
CA MET A 4 18.94 -66.27 -41.70
C MET A 4 20.24 -65.90 -40.96
N GLY A 5 20.47 -66.40 -39.74
CA GLY A 5 20.87 -67.78 -39.40
C GLY A 5 22.12 -67.68 -38.50
N TRP A 6 22.57 -68.57 -37.62
CA TRP A 6 22.38 -69.97 -37.19
C TRP A 6 22.80 -69.98 -35.68
N GLY A 7 22.47 -70.90 -34.77
CA GLY A 7 22.31 -72.36 -34.90
C GLY A 7 23.64 -73.08 -34.62
N PHE A 8 23.97 -73.40 -33.37
CA PHE A 8 24.85 -74.55 -33.06
C PHE A 8 24.49 -75.19 -31.72
N ARG A 9 24.15 -76.49 -31.79
CA ARG A 9 24.03 -77.44 -30.69
C ARG A 9 25.40 -78.05 -30.40
N GLY A 10 25.67 -78.36 -29.13
CA GLY A 10 26.78 -79.23 -28.71
C GLY A 10 26.48 -79.83 -27.33
N THR A 11 26.58 -81.13 -27.23
CA THR A 11 25.97 -82.03 -26.23
C THR A 11 26.84 -82.27 -24.99
N LEU A 12 26.16 -82.59 -23.88
CA LEU A 12 26.55 -83.27 -22.63
C LEU A 12 27.95 -83.92 -22.53
N VAL A 13 28.65 -83.64 -21.42
CA VAL A 13 29.47 -84.62 -20.67
C VAL A 13 29.25 -84.41 -19.16
N GLN A 14 29.04 -85.53 -18.48
CA GLN A 14 28.75 -85.72 -17.05
C GLN A 14 30.06 -85.84 -16.22
N TYR A 15 29.88 -85.84 -14.89
CA TYR A 15 30.79 -86.24 -13.79
C TYR A 15 31.50 -85.13 -13.01
N GLY A 16 31.32 -85.19 -11.69
CA GLY A 16 32.18 -84.53 -10.71
C GLY A 16 31.43 -83.97 -9.52
N ALA A 17 31.01 -84.84 -8.60
CA ALA A 17 30.54 -84.44 -7.28
C ALA A 17 31.67 -83.74 -6.52
N VAL A 18 31.44 -82.50 -6.09
CA VAL A 18 32.13 -81.90 -4.94
C VAL A 18 31.06 -81.19 -4.11
N ALA A 19 30.68 -81.84 -3.02
CA ALA A 19 29.95 -81.23 -1.93
C ALA A 19 30.85 -80.16 -1.29
N GLY A 20 30.77 -78.93 -1.80
CA GLY A 20 31.34 -77.75 -1.16
C GLY A 20 30.32 -77.17 -0.21
N CYS A 21 30.58 -77.25 1.10
CA CYS A 21 29.84 -76.55 2.13
C CYS A 21 29.73 -75.06 1.77
N ALA A 22 28.55 -74.64 1.35
CA ALA A 22 28.19 -73.23 1.26
C ALA A 22 28.10 -72.67 2.69
N LEU A 23 29.19 -72.07 3.16
CA LEU A 23 29.16 -71.09 4.24
C LEU A 23 28.37 -69.88 3.73
N LEU A 24 27.05 -69.90 3.90
CA LEU A 24 26.21 -68.71 3.88
C LEU A 24 26.54 -67.90 5.15
N LEU A 25 27.68 -67.22 5.13
CA LEU A 25 27.83 -66.00 5.91
C LEU A 25 26.88 -64.99 5.28
N THR A 26 25.64 -64.96 5.74
CA THR A 26 24.82 -63.77 5.67
C THR A 26 25.58 -62.70 6.44
N GLY A 27 26.39 -61.92 5.73
CA GLY A 27 26.98 -60.72 6.26
C GLY A 27 25.83 -59.82 6.70
N CYS A 28 25.58 -59.76 8.00
CA CYS A 28 25.02 -58.57 8.63
C CYS A 28 26.03 -57.45 8.36
N GLY A 29 25.95 -56.83 7.18
CA GLY A 29 26.67 -55.61 6.92
C GLY A 29 26.12 -54.54 7.85
N ASP A 30 26.99 -53.88 8.61
CA ASP A 30 26.63 -52.71 9.40
C ASP A 30 25.83 -51.76 8.52
N ARG A 31 24.57 -51.57 8.90
CA ARG A 31 23.62 -50.83 8.07
C ARG A 31 23.84 -49.35 8.32
N SER A 32 24.79 -48.76 7.60
CA SER A 32 25.08 -47.34 7.79
C SER A 32 23.86 -46.46 7.50
N ILE A 33 23.64 -45.48 8.36
CA ILE A 33 22.62 -44.44 8.23
C ILE A 33 23.12 -43.23 7.43
N SER A 34 24.33 -43.29 6.86
CA SER A 34 24.82 -42.26 5.97
C SER A 34 23.87 -42.05 4.79
N GLY A 35 23.54 -40.80 4.49
CA GLY A 35 22.64 -40.48 3.38
C GLY A 35 21.92 -39.14 3.53
N ALA A 36 21.01 -38.92 2.60
CA ALA A 36 20.09 -37.80 2.59
C ALA A 36 18.68 -38.30 2.96
N TYR A 37 17.99 -37.51 3.78
CA TYR A 37 16.66 -37.80 4.25
C TYR A 37 15.81 -36.55 4.13
N VAL A 38 14.61 -36.67 3.57
CA VAL A 38 13.73 -35.54 3.28
C VAL A 38 12.44 -35.70 4.06
N LEU A 39 12.07 -34.64 4.76
CA LEU A 39 10.73 -34.43 5.27
C LEU A 39 10.07 -33.38 4.37
N SER A 40 8.83 -33.63 3.94
CA SER A 40 8.07 -32.67 3.14
C SER A 40 6.62 -32.64 3.60
N SER A 41 6.09 -31.45 3.79
CA SER A 41 4.70 -31.19 4.14
C SER A 41 4.11 -30.12 3.21
N LYS A 42 2.88 -29.68 3.49
CA LYS A 42 2.24 -28.58 2.73
C LYS A 42 2.87 -27.22 3.00
N THR A 43 3.63 -27.08 4.09
CA THR A 43 4.16 -25.79 4.56
C THR A 43 5.66 -25.82 4.84
N GLU A 44 6.32 -26.97 4.71
CA GLU A 44 7.71 -27.15 5.13
C GLU A 44 8.38 -28.25 4.30
N ALA A 45 9.67 -28.09 4.07
CA ALA A 45 10.55 -29.10 3.53
C ALA A 45 11.87 -29.06 4.29
N ASP A 46 12.34 -30.22 4.73
CA ASP A 46 13.62 -30.38 5.43
C ASP A 46 14.48 -31.43 4.73
N LEU A 47 15.78 -31.19 4.72
CA LEU A 47 16.79 -32.10 4.21
C LEU A 47 17.84 -32.32 5.29
N LEU A 48 17.84 -33.54 5.84
CA LEU A 48 18.85 -34.04 6.75
C LEU A 48 19.89 -34.82 5.94
N GLN A 49 21.12 -34.33 5.91
CA GLN A 49 22.26 -35.02 5.28
C GLN A 49 23.27 -35.37 6.36
N ILE A 50 23.55 -36.66 6.52
CA ILE A 50 24.43 -37.15 7.58
C ILE A 50 25.44 -38.15 7.02
N THR A 51 26.61 -38.16 7.63
CA THR A 51 27.67 -39.15 7.40
C THR A 51 28.00 -39.78 8.74
N GLU A 52 27.81 -41.10 8.82
CA GLU A 52 28.11 -41.92 9.99
C GLU A 52 29.56 -42.39 9.93
N THR A 53 30.24 -42.33 11.06
CA THR A 53 31.59 -42.84 11.27
C THR A 53 31.54 -44.29 11.79
N PRO A 54 32.64 -45.06 11.69
CA PRO A 54 32.64 -46.48 12.10
C PRO A 54 32.32 -46.76 13.58
N ASP A 55 32.39 -45.74 14.44
CA ASP A 55 32.03 -45.78 15.86
C ASP A 55 30.54 -45.41 16.11
N HIS A 56 29.70 -45.45 15.08
CA HIS A 56 28.26 -45.14 15.11
C HIS A 56 27.90 -43.71 15.54
N HIS A 57 28.89 -42.81 15.56
CA HIS A 57 28.65 -41.38 15.60
C HIS A 57 28.32 -40.85 14.19
N PHE A 58 27.65 -39.71 14.10
CA PHE A 58 27.44 -39.05 12.81
C PHE A 58 27.53 -37.53 12.92
N SER A 59 27.85 -36.91 11.78
CA SER A 59 27.82 -35.47 11.59
C SER A 59 27.15 -35.12 10.27
N GLY A 60 26.62 -33.91 10.16
CA GLY A 60 25.86 -33.53 8.98
C GLY A 60 25.29 -32.12 9.01
N THR A 61 24.33 -31.89 8.12
CA THR A 61 23.59 -30.63 8.01
C THR A 61 22.09 -30.90 7.92
N LEU A 62 21.30 -30.09 8.61
CA LEU A 62 19.87 -29.93 8.36
C LEU A 62 19.67 -28.64 7.58
N ARG A 63 19.04 -28.73 6.41
CA ARG A 63 18.50 -27.59 5.66
C ARG A 63 16.99 -27.60 5.81
N HIS A 64 16.38 -26.45 6.03
CA HIS A 64 14.93 -26.34 6.12
C HIS A 64 14.44 -25.18 5.27
N THR A 65 13.22 -25.32 4.74
CA THR A 65 12.49 -24.28 4.04
C THR A 65 11.03 -24.32 4.47
N VAL A 66 10.51 -23.18 4.94
CA VAL A 66 9.14 -23.04 5.44
C VAL A 66 8.38 -22.02 4.59
N LEU A 67 7.17 -22.37 4.18
CA LEU A 67 6.21 -21.46 3.56
C LEU A 67 5.48 -20.66 4.65
N GLY A 68 5.73 -19.36 4.68
CA GLY A 68 5.03 -18.44 5.57
C GLY A 68 3.58 -18.24 5.17
N ASN A 69 2.76 -17.78 6.12
CA ASN A 69 1.35 -17.43 5.87
C ASN A 69 1.19 -16.27 4.85
N ASP A 70 2.27 -15.58 4.53
CA ASP A 70 2.30 -14.54 3.51
C ASP A 70 2.70 -15.02 2.11
N GLY A 71 2.91 -16.33 1.95
CA GLY A 71 3.32 -16.95 0.71
C GLY A 71 4.83 -16.91 0.44
N THR A 72 5.62 -16.28 1.32
CA THR A 72 7.08 -16.22 1.16
C THR A 72 7.75 -17.47 1.73
N LEU A 73 8.92 -17.81 1.18
CA LEU A 73 9.74 -18.90 1.71
C LEU A 73 10.81 -18.33 2.64
N SER A 74 10.90 -18.88 3.84
CA SER A 74 12.05 -18.71 4.74
C SER A 74 12.90 -19.95 4.68
N SER A 75 14.22 -19.83 4.59
CA SER A 75 15.13 -20.96 4.54
C SER A 75 16.30 -20.79 5.48
N GLY A 76 16.79 -21.89 6.02
CA GLY A 76 17.94 -21.91 6.90
C GLY A 76 18.70 -23.22 6.82
N SER A 77 19.89 -23.23 7.41
CA SER A 77 20.67 -24.44 7.57
C SER A 77 21.37 -24.42 8.92
N THR A 78 21.48 -25.60 9.52
CA THR A 78 22.18 -25.81 10.78
C THR A 78 22.99 -27.09 10.73
N ASN A 79 24.07 -27.15 11.49
CA ASN A 79 24.86 -28.37 11.60
C ASN A 79 24.16 -29.35 12.56
N VAL A 80 24.34 -30.63 12.29
CA VAL A 80 23.84 -31.70 13.16
C VAL A 80 24.96 -32.66 13.53
N SER A 81 24.85 -33.23 14.73
CA SER A 81 25.71 -34.31 15.20
C SER A 81 24.88 -35.30 16.01
N GLY A 82 25.34 -36.53 16.15
CA GLY A 82 24.62 -37.50 16.96
C GLY A 82 25.27 -38.87 16.99
N SER A 83 24.49 -39.86 17.41
CA SER A 83 24.89 -41.27 17.43
C SER A 83 23.70 -42.18 17.22
N VAL A 84 23.98 -43.41 16.79
CA VAL A 84 23.02 -44.49 16.61
C VAL A 84 23.38 -45.64 17.54
N ASP A 85 22.39 -46.24 18.18
CA ASP A 85 22.52 -47.47 18.95
C ASP A 85 21.38 -48.44 18.56
N GLY A 86 21.72 -49.45 17.77
CA GLY A 86 20.74 -50.31 17.12
C GLY A 86 19.80 -49.53 16.21
N ASP A 87 18.50 -49.59 16.48
CA ASP A 87 17.47 -48.81 15.77
C ASP A 87 17.23 -47.44 16.43
N SER A 88 17.89 -47.10 17.54
CA SER A 88 17.70 -45.82 18.23
C SER A 88 18.68 -44.77 17.71
N ILE A 89 18.20 -43.54 17.50
CA ILE A 89 19.04 -42.40 17.08
C ILE A 89 18.89 -41.24 18.06
N THR A 90 20.03 -40.61 18.38
CA THR A 90 20.06 -39.30 19.06
C THR A 90 20.69 -38.29 18.13
N LEU A 91 20.02 -37.15 17.91
CA LEU A 91 20.45 -36.07 17.03
C LEU A 91 20.45 -34.75 17.79
N THR A 92 21.53 -33.99 17.64
CA THR A 92 21.70 -32.65 18.21
C THR A 92 21.79 -31.63 17.09
N LEU A 93 20.89 -30.64 17.09
CA LEU A 93 21.02 -29.44 16.25
C LEU A 93 21.98 -28.46 16.91
N LEU A 94 23.07 -28.10 16.24
CA LEU A 94 24.11 -27.24 16.80
C LEU A 94 23.79 -25.77 16.53
N ALA A 95 23.46 -25.00 17.56
CA ALA A 95 23.38 -23.55 17.44
C ALA A 95 24.79 -22.95 17.28
N THR A 96 24.94 -21.93 16.43
CA THR A 96 26.18 -21.13 16.31
C THR A 96 26.00 -19.77 16.98
N PRO A 97 27.00 -19.21 17.71
CA PRO A 97 28.38 -19.69 17.86
C PRO A 97 28.66 -20.57 19.10
N LEU A 98 27.65 -20.84 19.96
CA LEU A 98 27.81 -21.68 21.15
C LEU A 98 27.05 -23.00 20.96
N PRO A 99 27.64 -24.18 21.25
CA PRO A 99 27.05 -25.49 21.02
C PRO A 99 25.96 -25.86 22.05
N ILE A 100 25.09 -24.91 22.38
CA ILE A 100 23.86 -25.15 23.14
C ILE A 100 22.85 -25.69 22.12
N GLY A 101 22.95 -26.99 21.86
CA GLY A 101 22.12 -27.66 20.86
C GLY A 101 20.79 -28.15 21.40
N GLN A 102 19.80 -28.28 20.52
CA GLN A 102 18.56 -28.98 20.82
C GLN A 102 18.75 -30.47 20.50
N ASN A 103 18.42 -31.33 21.46
CA ASN A 103 18.53 -32.77 21.31
C ASN A 103 17.17 -33.38 20.94
N PHE A 104 17.20 -34.27 19.96
CA PHE A 104 16.07 -35.03 19.48
C PHE A 104 16.43 -36.51 19.58
N SER A 105 15.48 -37.32 20.03
CA SER A 105 15.60 -38.77 20.00
C SER A 105 14.63 -39.35 18.98
N GLY A 106 14.92 -40.53 18.47
CA GLY A 106 14.13 -41.12 17.41
C GLY A 106 14.50 -42.56 17.12
N THR A 107 13.95 -43.06 16.02
CA THR A 107 14.23 -44.40 15.51
C THR A 107 14.67 -44.36 14.06
N VAL A 108 15.58 -45.26 13.71
CA VAL A 108 16.00 -45.54 12.34
C VAL A 108 15.13 -46.68 11.84
N THR A 109 14.50 -46.49 10.68
CA THR A 109 13.67 -47.51 10.02
C THR A 109 14.26 -47.87 8.66
N SER A 110 13.70 -48.89 8.01
CA SER A 110 14.08 -49.23 6.63
C SER A 110 13.74 -48.12 5.63
N GLY A 111 12.75 -47.27 5.94
CA GLY A 111 12.25 -46.19 5.08
C GLY A 111 12.84 -44.81 5.37
N GLY A 112 13.50 -44.61 6.52
CA GLY A 112 13.93 -43.27 6.93
C GLY A 112 14.27 -43.17 8.41
N ILE A 113 14.27 -41.93 8.91
CA ILE A 113 14.49 -41.60 10.32
C ILE A 113 13.20 -40.98 10.87
N GLU A 114 12.73 -41.48 12.01
CA GLU A 114 11.61 -40.89 12.74
C GLU A 114 12.15 -40.14 13.95
N LEU A 115 12.05 -38.81 13.94
CA LEU A 115 12.46 -37.98 15.05
C LEU A 115 11.27 -37.63 15.92
N THR A 116 11.44 -37.77 17.23
CA THR A 116 10.45 -37.39 18.23
C THR A 116 10.73 -35.97 18.70
N LEU A 117 9.79 -35.06 18.46
CA LEU A 117 9.82 -33.69 18.94
C LEU A 117 8.89 -33.58 20.14
N SER A 118 9.42 -33.14 21.27
CA SER A 118 8.64 -32.86 22.46
C SER A 118 8.55 -31.35 22.69
N ASP A 119 7.33 -30.83 22.68
CA ASP A 119 7.00 -29.46 23.06
C ASP A 119 6.15 -29.48 24.34
N GLY A 120 6.84 -29.65 25.48
CA GLY A 120 6.22 -29.75 26.80
C GLY A 120 5.27 -30.94 26.94
N ASN A 121 3.98 -30.73 26.70
CA ASN A 121 2.90 -31.72 26.85
C ASN A 121 2.51 -32.43 25.55
N ARG A 122 3.16 -32.11 24.42
CA ARG A 122 2.86 -32.73 23.12
C ARG A 122 4.11 -33.37 22.55
N THR A 123 3.95 -34.61 22.12
CA THR A 123 4.96 -35.34 21.37
C THR A 123 4.49 -35.45 19.93
N ALA A 124 5.30 -34.99 19.00
CA ALA A 124 5.09 -35.15 17.57
C ALA A 124 6.20 -36.02 16.99
N VAL A 125 5.88 -36.88 16.02
CA VAL A 125 6.88 -37.66 15.30
C VAL A 125 7.00 -37.08 13.89
N GLN A 126 8.21 -36.69 13.53
CA GLN A 126 8.56 -36.25 12.18
C GLN A 126 9.25 -37.40 11.43
N HIS A 127 8.73 -37.74 10.26
CA HIS A 127 9.28 -38.78 9.42
C HIS A 127 10.14 -38.18 8.31
N PHE A 128 11.44 -38.43 8.36
CA PHE A 128 12.42 -38.10 7.35
C PHE A 128 12.65 -39.31 6.45
N ALA A 129 12.02 -39.34 5.28
CA ALA A 129 12.14 -40.44 4.34
C ALA A 129 13.54 -40.47 3.71
N LYS A 130 14.16 -41.63 3.60
CA LYS A 130 15.45 -41.77 2.91
C LYS A 130 15.29 -41.39 1.44
N SER A 131 15.99 -40.35 0.98
CA SER A 131 15.76 -39.72 -0.32
C SER A 131 17.04 -39.15 -0.93
N ARG A 132 16.91 -38.33 -1.98
CA ARG A 132 18.01 -37.59 -2.61
C ARG A 132 17.86 -36.10 -2.32
N PRO A 133 18.95 -35.31 -2.35
CA PRO A 133 18.86 -33.86 -2.23
C PRO A 133 17.92 -33.21 -3.27
N ALA A 134 17.82 -33.79 -4.47
CA ALA A 134 16.89 -33.32 -5.50
C ALA A 134 15.41 -33.43 -5.10
N ASP A 135 15.05 -34.33 -4.19
CA ASP A 135 13.66 -34.46 -3.70
C ASP A 135 13.30 -33.30 -2.76
N PHE A 136 14.27 -32.80 -1.98
CA PHE A 136 14.12 -31.57 -1.21
C PHE A 136 13.92 -30.36 -2.14
N ASP A 137 14.74 -30.23 -3.20
CA ASP A 137 14.59 -29.12 -4.16
C ASP A 137 13.21 -29.17 -4.87
N SER A 138 12.70 -30.38 -5.14
CA SER A 138 11.34 -30.58 -5.66
C SER A 138 10.27 -30.16 -4.66
N ALA A 139 10.42 -30.49 -3.37
CA ALA A 139 9.51 -30.05 -2.31
C ALA A 139 9.53 -28.53 -2.14
N VAL A 140 10.71 -27.90 -2.15
CA VAL A 140 10.85 -26.43 -2.13
C VAL A 140 10.16 -25.77 -3.32
N ALA A 141 10.30 -26.34 -4.53
CA ALA A 141 9.60 -25.84 -5.71
C ALA A 141 8.07 -25.98 -5.59
N GLN A 142 7.57 -27.02 -4.90
CA GLN A 142 6.13 -27.14 -4.59
C GLN A 142 5.66 -26.08 -3.60
N LEU A 143 6.44 -25.80 -2.54
CA LEU A 143 6.12 -24.74 -1.58
C LEU A 143 6.10 -23.37 -2.25
N SER A 144 7.07 -23.08 -3.13
CA SER A 144 7.08 -21.86 -3.94
C SER A 144 5.81 -21.71 -4.79
N ARG A 145 5.42 -22.76 -5.52
CA ARG A 145 4.17 -22.76 -6.30
C ARG A 145 2.92 -22.56 -5.45
N ALA A 146 2.91 -23.06 -4.21
CA ALA A 146 1.82 -22.86 -3.27
C ALA A 146 1.76 -21.42 -2.72
N GLY A 147 2.91 -20.74 -2.63
CA GLY A 147 3.01 -19.35 -2.18
C GLY A 147 2.55 -18.31 -3.21
N GLU A 148 2.76 -18.56 -4.50
CA GLU A 148 2.37 -17.66 -5.60
C GLU A 148 0.95 -17.08 -5.51
N PRO A 149 -0.13 -17.89 -5.34
CA PRO A 149 -1.48 -17.33 -5.23
C PRO A 149 -1.68 -16.43 -3.99
N VAL A 150 -0.95 -16.70 -2.89
CA VAL A 150 -1.02 -15.87 -1.67
C VAL A 150 -0.38 -14.51 -1.91
N ILE A 151 0.80 -14.50 -2.55
CA ILE A 151 1.50 -13.26 -2.92
C ILE A 151 0.65 -12.45 -3.89
N ALA A 152 0.11 -13.09 -4.93
CA ALA A 152 -0.76 -12.43 -5.92
C ALA A 152 -2.03 -11.84 -5.28
N ALA A 153 -2.68 -12.58 -4.37
CA ALA A 153 -3.83 -12.08 -3.63
C ALA A 153 -3.49 -10.87 -2.75
N ARG A 154 -2.34 -10.91 -2.05
CA ARG A 154 -1.87 -9.79 -1.23
C ARG A 154 -1.57 -8.55 -2.07
N GLN A 155 -0.87 -8.69 -3.19
CA GLN A 155 -0.56 -7.57 -4.09
C GLN A 155 -1.84 -6.93 -4.63
N ARG A 156 -2.83 -7.75 -5.02
CA ARG A 156 -4.17 -7.26 -5.41
C ARG A 156 -4.84 -6.49 -4.27
N GLY A 157 -4.84 -7.04 -3.05
CA GLY A 157 -5.41 -6.36 -1.88
C GLY A 157 -4.74 -5.01 -1.58
N GLN A 158 -3.41 -4.93 -1.68
CA GLN A 158 -2.66 -3.69 -1.52
C GLN A 158 -3.01 -2.66 -2.61
N ALA A 159 -3.17 -3.09 -3.86
CA ALA A 159 -3.57 -2.23 -4.95
C ALA A 159 -5.01 -1.69 -4.76
N VAL A 160 -5.95 -2.54 -4.32
CA VAL A 160 -7.32 -2.10 -3.95
C VAL A 160 -7.25 -1.04 -2.84
N GLU A 161 -6.47 -1.26 -1.79
CA GLU A 161 -6.35 -0.33 -0.67
C GLU A 161 -5.73 1.03 -1.08
N GLN A 162 -4.77 1.02 -2.01
CA GLN A 162 -4.25 2.27 -2.57
C GLN A 162 -5.33 3.04 -3.35
N LEU A 163 -6.12 2.33 -4.16
CA LEU A 163 -7.24 2.94 -4.88
C LEU A 163 -8.31 3.48 -3.92
N ASN A 164 -8.68 2.72 -2.89
CA ASN A 164 -9.63 3.12 -1.84
C ASN A 164 -9.20 4.40 -1.13
N ARG A 165 -7.91 4.53 -0.79
CA ARG A 165 -7.35 5.74 -0.19
C ARG A 165 -7.44 6.94 -1.13
N GLY A 166 -7.18 6.75 -2.42
CA GLY A 166 -7.32 7.80 -3.43
C GLY A 166 -8.76 8.32 -3.54
N VAL A 167 -9.74 7.42 -3.65
CA VAL A 167 -11.18 7.75 -3.73
C VAL A 167 -11.66 8.43 -2.44
N THR A 168 -11.27 7.90 -1.29
CA THR A 168 -11.64 8.48 0.02
C THR A 168 -11.05 9.89 0.18
N SER A 169 -9.79 10.09 -0.19
CA SER A 169 -9.15 11.41 -0.11
C SER A 169 -9.85 12.45 -0.99
N LEU A 170 -10.25 12.08 -2.21
CA LEU A 170 -11.01 13.00 -3.08
C LEU A 170 -12.39 13.30 -2.49
N SER A 171 -13.07 12.28 -1.94
CA SER A 171 -14.37 12.46 -1.29
C SER A 171 -14.30 13.45 -0.13
N THR A 172 -13.29 13.31 0.74
CA THR A 172 -13.05 14.25 1.85
C THR A 172 -12.73 15.67 1.35
N ASN A 173 -12.00 15.80 0.23
CA ASN A 173 -11.73 17.11 -0.36
C ASN A 173 -12.99 17.77 -0.92
N LEU A 174 -13.89 17.00 -1.54
CA LEU A 174 -15.19 17.47 -2.01
C LEU A 174 -16.08 17.92 -0.84
N GLU A 175 -16.17 17.15 0.23
CA GLU A 175 -16.93 17.51 1.43
C GLU A 175 -16.40 18.79 2.08
N ARG A 176 -15.07 18.94 2.19
CA ARG A 176 -14.44 20.16 2.69
C ARG A 176 -14.74 21.36 1.80
N PHE A 177 -14.74 21.17 0.47
CA PHE A 177 -15.11 22.22 -0.46
C PHE A 177 -16.57 22.65 -0.25
N VAL A 178 -17.50 21.70 -0.15
CA VAL A 178 -18.93 21.98 0.10
C VAL A 178 -19.12 22.79 1.38
N SER A 179 -18.45 22.40 2.47
CA SER A 179 -18.52 23.14 3.74
C SER A 179 -18.00 24.57 3.61
N LYS A 180 -16.84 24.77 2.96
CA LYS A 180 -16.30 26.12 2.72
C LYS A 180 -17.18 26.94 1.78
N ALA A 181 -17.75 26.32 0.76
CA ALA A 181 -18.66 26.96 -0.18
C ALA A 181 -19.90 27.49 0.55
N GLN A 182 -20.48 26.71 1.47
CA GLN A 182 -21.61 27.14 2.29
C GLN A 182 -21.25 28.37 3.14
N GLU A 183 -20.12 28.34 3.84
CA GLU A 183 -19.65 29.50 4.62
C GLU A 183 -19.45 30.76 3.75
N ARG A 184 -18.95 30.58 2.52
CA ARG A 184 -18.77 31.70 1.59
C ARG A 184 -20.09 32.25 1.08
N ILE A 185 -21.03 31.39 0.71
CA ILE A 185 -22.38 31.80 0.29
C ILE A 185 -23.03 32.71 1.35
N GLU A 186 -22.83 32.39 2.64
CA GLU A 186 -23.36 33.18 3.75
C GLU A 186 -22.61 34.49 3.99
N ARG A 187 -21.30 34.55 3.68
CA ARG A 187 -20.46 35.73 3.92
C ARG A 187 -20.42 36.71 2.77
N LEU A 188 -20.51 36.24 1.52
CA LEU A 188 -20.38 37.08 0.32
C LEU A 188 -21.41 38.23 0.23
N PRO A 189 -22.66 38.11 0.70
CA PRO A 189 -23.57 39.25 0.77
C PRO A 189 -23.02 40.45 1.58
N ARG A 190 -22.08 40.23 2.50
CA ARG A 190 -21.42 41.31 3.25
C ARG A 190 -20.51 42.17 2.39
N VAL A 191 -20.06 41.68 1.23
CA VAL A 191 -19.27 42.46 0.27
C VAL A 191 -20.12 43.62 -0.26
N GLN A 192 -21.39 43.37 -0.59
CA GLN A 192 -22.29 44.44 -1.01
C GLN A 192 -22.47 45.49 0.08
N ALA A 193 -22.80 45.05 1.31
CA ALA A 193 -22.94 45.96 2.46
C ALA A 193 -21.66 46.77 2.74
N TYR A 194 -20.48 46.17 2.52
CA TYR A 194 -19.20 46.86 2.65
C TYR A 194 -19.06 48.02 1.64
N TYR A 195 -19.33 47.80 0.35
CA TYR A 195 -19.24 48.87 -0.64
C TYR A 195 -20.32 49.94 -0.42
N ASP A 196 -21.56 49.55 -0.09
CA ASP A 196 -22.63 50.50 0.23
C ASP A 196 -22.23 51.43 1.38
N GLN A 197 -21.60 50.87 2.43
CA GLN A 197 -21.09 51.64 3.56
C GLN A 197 -19.90 52.52 3.19
N ALA A 198 -18.96 52.01 2.38
CA ALA A 198 -17.80 52.77 1.92
C ALA A 198 -18.22 53.98 1.09
N ILE A 199 -19.15 53.79 0.14
CA ILE A 199 -19.72 54.86 -0.69
C ILE A 199 -20.39 55.92 0.19
N ALA A 200 -21.25 55.52 1.13
CA ALA A 200 -21.93 56.45 2.03
C ALA A 200 -20.94 57.25 2.90
N THR A 201 -19.88 56.60 3.37
CA THR A 201 -18.83 57.23 4.18
C THR A 201 -18.04 58.25 3.39
N GLU A 202 -17.58 57.88 2.19
CA GLU A 202 -16.81 58.76 1.31
C GLU A 202 -17.65 59.94 0.79
N GLN A 203 -18.93 59.71 0.48
CA GLN A 203 -19.86 60.77 0.11
C GLN A 203 -20.06 61.78 1.25
N ALA A 204 -20.22 61.31 2.48
CA ALA A 204 -20.37 62.19 3.64
C ALA A 204 -19.10 63.03 3.90
N LYS A 205 -17.91 62.46 3.67
CA LYS A 205 -16.64 63.19 3.72
C LYS A 205 -16.57 64.26 2.63
N LEU A 206 -16.91 63.92 1.39
CA LEU A 206 -16.96 64.85 0.27
C LEU A 206 -17.89 66.04 0.57
N ASP A 207 -19.10 65.78 1.05
CA ASP A 207 -20.08 66.82 1.37
C ASP A 207 -19.57 67.76 2.48
N ARG A 208 -18.85 67.20 3.48
CA ARG A 208 -18.23 68.00 4.54
C ARG A 208 -17.08 68.85 4.00
N ALA A 209 -16.22 68.29 3.16
CA ALA A 209 -15.11 69.03 2.54
C ALA A 209 -15.63 70.20 1.68
N ARG A 210 -16.67 69.98 0.88
CA ARG A 210 -17.34 71.03 0.08
C ARG A 210 -17.87 72.17 0.95
N ARG A 211 -18.59 71.84 2.03
CA ARG A 211 -19.10 72.85 2.97
C ARG A 211 -18.00 73.70 3.61
N LEU A 212 -16.88 73.07 3.97
CA LEU A 212 -15.73 73.77 4.55
C LEU A 212 -15.06 74.68 3.52
N ALA A 213 -14.82 74.18 2.31
CA ALA A 213 -14.22 74.96 1.21
C ALA A 213 -15.07 76.20 0.86
N SER A 214 -16.41 76.09 0.91
CA SER A 214 -17.31 77.23 0.62
C SER A 214 -17.30 78.35 1.67
N THR A 215 -16.72 78.14 2.86
CA THR A 215 -16.68 79.19 3.90
C THR A 215 -15.66 80.30 3.62
N GLY A 216 -14.69 80.07 2.74
CA GLY A 216 -13.73 81.09 2.28
C GLY A 216 -12.64 81.50 3.27
N ASN A 217 -12.52 80.85 4.45
CA ASN A 217 -11.39 81.10 5.36
C ASN A 217 -10.30 80.03 5.24
N SER A 218 -9.04 80.43 5.48
CA SER A 218 -7.86 79.57 5.28
C SER A 218 -7.82 78.34 6.19
N VAL A 219 -8.35 78.42 7.40
CA VAL A 219 -8.41 77.28 8.34
C VAL A 219 -9.39 76.23 7.84
N ALA A 220 -10.56 76.64 7.36
CA ALA A 220 -11.57 75.74 6.82
C ALA A 220 -11.12 75.09 5.50
N GLN A 221 -10.41 75.84 4.64
CA GLN A 221 -9.76 75.26 3.46
C GLN A 221 -8.71 74.21 3.84
N GLY A 222 -7.86 74.50 4.84
CA GLY A 222 -6.90 73.53 5.37
C GLY A 222 -7.59 72.26 5.89
N GLN A 223 -8.71 72.39 6.60
CA GLN A 223 -9.49 71.24 7.08
C GLN A 223 -10.13 70.45 5.94
N ALA A 224 -10.62 71.11 4.88
CA ALA A 224 -11.14 70.44 3.69
C ALA A 224 -10.06 69.58 3.02
N ASN A 225 -8.85 70.11 2.87
CA ASN A 225 -7.72 69.39 2.29
C ASN A 225 -7.30 68.16 3.12
N VAL A 226 -7.36 68.25 4.45
CA VAL A 226 -7.11 67.09 5.33
C VAL A 226 -8.16 65.99 5.11
N ILE A 227 -9.44 66.34 4.95
CA ILE A 227 -10.50 65.37 4.68
C ILE A 227 -10.26 64.68 3.34
N VAL A 228 -9.95 65.44 2.28
CA VAL A 228 -9.62 64.86 0.95
C VAL A 228 -8.40 63.94 1.05
N GLY A 229 -7.37 64.32 1.83
CA GLY A 229 -6.23 63.45 2.10
C GLY A 229 -6.60 62.14 2.78
N GLN A 230 -7.55 62.16 3.73
CA GLN A 230 -8.07 60.94 4.38
C GLN A 230 -8.84 60.06 3.39
N MET A 231 -9.59 60.63 2.45
CA MET A 231 -10.26 59.87 1.39
C MET A 231 -9.25 59.08 0.52
N GLY A 232 -8.05 59.65 0.30
CA GLY A 232 -6.95 58.94 -0.36
C GLY A 232 -6.43 57.72 0.40
N VAL A 233 -6.43 57.77 1.75
CA VAL A 233 -6.08 56.62 2.60
C VAL A 233 -7.15 55.54 2.52
N ASP A 234 -8.42 55.92 2.59
CA ASP A 234 -9.55 54.98 2.48
C ASP A 234 -9.55 54.28 1.12
N LYS A 235 -9.23 55.00 0.03
CA LYS A 235 -9.04 54.42 -1.31
C LYS A 235 -8.01 53.29 -1.31
N ALA A 236 -6.87 53.46 -0.64
CA ALA A 236 -5.86 52.41 -0.52
C ALA A 236 -6.36 51.20 0.28
N GLN A 237 -7.11 51.43 1.37
CA GLN A 237 -7.69 50.37 2.19
C GLN A 237 -8.77 49.56 1.44
N ILE A 238 -9.56 50.24 0.60
CA ILE A 238 -10.54 49.60 -0.29
C ILE A 238 -9.82 48.72 -1.32
N SER A 239 -8.73 49.22 -1.92
CA SER A 239 -7.89 48.43 -2.85
C SER A 239 -7.34 47.13 -2.22
N ILE A 240 -6.92 47.16 -0.96
CA ILE A 240 -6.46 45.94 -0.25
C ILE A 240 -7.60 44.93 -0.08
N THR A 241 -8.81 45.43 0.17
CA THR A 241 -10.02 44.61 0.30
C THR A 241 -10.39 43.99 -1.05
N ASP A 242 -10.25 44.75 -2.14
CA ASP A 242 -10.46 44.27 -3.51
C ASP A 242 -9.56 43.09 -3.86
N ASP A 243 -8.26 43.19 -3.59
CA ASP A 243 -7.29 42.14 -3.86
C ASP A 243 -7.65 40.85 -3.10
N THR A 244 -8.17 41.01 -1.88
CA THR A 244 -8.59 39.88 -1.06
C THR A 244 -9.84 39.19 -1.62
N ILE A 245 -10.82 39.96 -2.10
CA ILE A 245 -12.03 39.42 -2.75
C ILE A 245 -11.65 38.71 -4.06
N GLU A 246 -10.78 39.31 -4.86
CA GLU A 246 -10.40 38.79 -6.17
C GLU A 246 -9.57 37.51 -6.05
N ARG A 247 -8.63 37.47 -5.08
CA ARG A 247 -7.91 36.25 -4.72
C ARG A 247 -8.88 35.14 -4.29
N ALA A 248 -9.85 35.46 -3.44
CA ALA A 248 -10.84 34.48 -3.00
C ALA A 248 -11.66 33.91 -4.17
N ILE A 249 -12.06 34.73 -5.15
CA ILE A 249 -12.77 34.27 -6.35
C ILE A 249 -11.88 33.36 -7.21
N ASN A 250 -10.61 33.72 -7.40
CA ASN A 250 -9.69 32.95 -8.23
C ASN A 250 -9.30 31.62 -7.58
N ASP A 251 -9.08 31.61 -6.27
CA ASP A 251 -8.79 30.40 -5.49
C ASP A 251 -9.94 29.38 -5.59
N GLU A 252 -11.19 29.86 -5.55
CA GLU A 252 -12.36 28.98 -5.72
C GLU A 252 -12.42 28.35 -7.11
N LYS A 253 -12.15 29.12 -8.18
CA LYS A 253 -12.09 28.59 -9.55
C LYS A 253 -11.00 27.54 -9.70
N ALA A 254 -9.82 27.77 -9.11
CA ALA A 254 -8.71 26.82 -9.16
C ALA A 254 -9.01 25.54 -8.38
N ALA A 255 -9.65 25.66 -7.21
CA ALA A 255 -10.11 24.53 -6.42
C ALA A 255 -11.14 23.70 -7.19
N GLU A 256 -12.13 24.36 -7.81
CA GLU A 256 -13.15 23.71 -8.63
C GLU A 256 -12.54 22.93 -9.80
N ALA A 257 -11.60 23.55 -10.54
CA ALA A 257 -10.91 22.90 -11.65
C ALA A 257 -10.15 21.63 -11.20
N THR A 258 -9.46 21.71 -10.07
CA THR A 258 -8.73 20.57 -9.47
C THR A 258 -9.67 19.44 -9.07
N LEU A 259 -10.79 19.78 -8.42
CA LEU A 259 -11.79 18.80 -8.00
C LEU A 259 -12.49 18.17 -9.21
N ASN A 260 -12.86 18.96 -10.22
CA ASN A 260 -13.46 18.47 -11.47
C ASN A 260 -12.53 17.50 -12.21
N ALA A 261 -11.23 17.78 -12.27
CA ALA A 261 -10.24 16.87 -12.84
C ALA A 261 -10.19 15.54 -12.06
N GLY A 262 -10.15 15.61 -10.72
CA GLY A 262 -10.23 14.42 -9.87
C GLY A 262 -11.52 13.63 -10.07
N ILE A 263 -12.67 14.30 -10.18
CA ILE A 263 -13.96 13.64 -10.44
C ILE A 263 -13.92 12.91 -11.78
N ALA A 264 -13.41 13.55 -12.83
CA ALA A 264 -13.30 12.95 -14.16
C ALA A 264 -12.38 11.71 -14.16
N GLN A 265 -11.29 11.74 -13.40
CA GLN A 265 -10.37 10.61 -13.25
C GLN A 265 -11.04 9.39 -12.57
N TRP A 266 -11.82 9.61 -11.50
CA TRP A 266 -12.37 8.52 -10.68
C TRP A 266 -13.75 8.04 -11.13
N ARG A 267 -14.52 8.87 -11.84
CA ARG A 267 -15.86 8.53 -12.33
C ARG A 267 -15.91 7.23 -13.16
N PRO A 268 -14.98 6.95 -14.11
CA PRO A 268 -14.99 5.67 -14.83
C PRO A 268 -14.76 4.45 -13.94
N GLN A 269 -14.01 4.61 -12.83
CA GLN A 269 -13.62 3.53 -11.94
C GLN A 269 -14.72 3.18 -10.94
N CYS A 270 -15.45 4.20 -10.45
CA CYS A 270 -16.51 4.05 -9.46
C CYS A 270 -17.93 3.99 -10.05
N ILE A 271 -18.21 4.72 -11.14
CA ILE A 271 -19.56 5.00 -11.65
C ILE A 271 -19.82 4.31 -13.01
N GLY A 272 -18.77 3.79 -13.66
CA GLY A 272 -18.87 3.14 -14.98
C GLY A 272 -19.28 1.66 -14.94
N ALA A 273 -20.31 1.30 -15.72
CA ALA A 273 -20.66 -0.07 -16.12
C ALA A 273 -19.78 -0.62 -17.27
N GLY A 274 -18.58 -0.08 -17.46
CA GLY A 274 -17.74 -0.34 -18.63
C GLY A 274 -16.80 -1.53 -18.47
N SER A 275 -17.16 -2.64 -19.15
CA SER A 275 -16.40 -3.85 -19.47
C SER A 275 -15.68 -4.57 -18.33
N THR A 276 -16.22 -5.76 -18.07
CA THR A 276 -15.68 -6.94 -17.40
C THR A 276 -14.32 -7.41 -17.93
N SER A 277 -13.27 -6.59 -17.91
CA SER A 277 -11.93 -7.18 -17.81
C SER A 277 -11.74 -7.56 -16.35
N SER A 278 -11.89 -8.84 -16.04
CA SER A 278 -11.64 -9.44 -14.72
C SER A 278 -10.24 -9.12 -14.16
N ASP A 279 -9.38 -8.53 -14.98
CA ASP A 279 -7.95 -8.38 -14.72
C ASP A 279 -7.57 -6.99 -14.18
N ARG A 280 -8.49 -6.01 -14.17
CA ARG A 280 -8.20 -4.69 -13.59
C ARG A 280 -8.65 -4.60 -12.15
N VAL A 281 -7.70 -4.31 -11.26
CA VAL A 281 -7.95 -3.98 -9.86
C VAL A 281 -8.82 -2.71 -9.80
N ARG A 282 -9.90 -2.73 -9.01
CA ARG A 282 -10.83 -1.61 -8.82
C ARG A 282 -10.92 -1.25 -7.33
N PRO A 283 -11.28 0.01 -7.00
CA PRO A 283 -11.64 0.35 -5.63
C PRO A 283 -12.88 -0.44 -5.17
N ASP A 284 -13.01 -0.61 -3.87
CA ASP A 284 -14.18 -1.21 -3.26
C ASP A 284 -15.43 -0.34 -3.44
N MET A 285 -16.60 -1.00 -3.45
CA MET A 285 -17.89 -0.32 -3.62
C MET A 285 -18.21 0.64 -2.46
N GLY A 286 -17.66 0.42 -1.26
CA GLY A 286 -17.86 1.31 -0.10
C GLY A 286 -17.32 2.73 -0.35
N PRO A 287 -16.00 2.89 -0.58
CA PRO A 287 -15.39 4.16 -0.99
C PRO A 287 -16.06 4.79 -2.22
N CYS A 288 -16.40 4.00 -3.25
CA CYS A 288 -17.07 4.52 -4.44
C CYS A 288 -18.46 5.11 -4.13
N LYS A 289 -19.27 4.48 -3.27
CA LYS A 289 -20.55 5.07 -2.80
C LYS A 289 -20.36 6.34 -1.97
N GLY A 290 -19.28 6.43 -1.21
CA GLY A 290 -18.89 7.66 -0.50
C GLY A 290 -18.61 8.79 -1.49
N PHE A 291 -17.79 8.50 -2.49
CA PHE A 291 -17.45 9.41 -3.56
C PHE A 291 -18.66 9.91 -4.36
N GLU A 292 -19.57 9.02 -4.75
CA GLU A 292 -20.81 9.42 -5.46
C GLU A 292 -21.65 10.42 -4.66
N ARG A 293 -21.80 10.20 -3.34
CA ARG A 293 -22.52 11.13 -2.46
C ARG A 293 -21.81 12.49 -2.37
N ALA A 294 -20.48 12.47 -2.22
CA ALA A 294 -19.69 13.70 -2.16
C ALA A 294 -19.77 14.50 -3.47
N VAL A 295 -19.72 13.82 -4.63
CA VAL A 295 -19.91 14.44 -5.96
C VAL A 295 -21.31 15.03 -6.10
N SER A 296 -22.35 14.34 -5.61
CA SER A 296 -23.71 14.88 -5.62
C SER A 296 -23.80 16.17 -4.80
N ALA A 297 -23.30 16.18 -3.57
CA ALA A 297 -23.31 17.37 -2.71
C ALA A 297 -22.52 18.53 -3.32
N TYR A 298 -21.36 18.23 -3.89
CA TYR A 298 -20.54 19.18 -4.64
C TYR A 298 -21.30 19.81 -5.80
N ASN A 299 -21.92 19.01 -6.68
CA ASN A 299 -22.68 19.54 -7.81
C ASN A 299 -23.91 20.34 -7.35
N SER A 300 -24.52 20.00 -6.22
CA SER A 300 -25.66 20.73 -5.67
C SER A 300 -25.30 22.12 -5.14
N ILE A 301 -24.09 22.33 -4.60
CA ILE A 301 -23.70 23.64 -4.04
C ILE A 301 -23.17 24.62 -5.09
N LEU A 302 -22.57 24.12 -6.18
CA LEU A 302 -21.93 24.95 -7.20
C LEU A 302 -22.81 26.09 -7.76
N PRO A 303 -24.09 25.88 -8.14
CA PRO A 303 -24.90 26.96 -8.69
C PRO A 303 -25.10 28.13 -7.72
N ALA A 304 -25.31 27.83 -6.43
CA ALA A 304 -25.46 28.85 -5.40
C ALA A 304 -24.14 29.59 -5.14
N LEU A 305 -23.03 28.86 -5.10
CA LEU A 305 -21.69 29.44 -4.95
C LEU A 305 -21.35 30.37 -6.13
N HIS A 306 -21.52 29.90 -7.36
CA HIS A 306 -21.26 30.69 -8.56
C HIS A 306 -22.09 31.97 -8.59
N LYS A 307 -23.38 31.88 -8.24
CA LYS A 307 -24.26 33.05 -8.12
C LYS A 307 -23.72 34.05 -7.08
N ALA A 308 -23.32 33.57 -5.89
CA ALA A 308 -22.79 34.42 -4.84
C ALA A 308 -21.48 35.13 -5.26
N LEU A 309 -20.57 34.42 -5.96
CA LEU A 309 -19.33 34.99 -6.47
C LEU A 309 -19.58 36.05 -7.55
N VAL A 310 -20.54 35.81 -8.46
CA VAL A 310 -20.94 36.79 -9.48
C VAL A 310 -21.51 38.04 -8.82
N LEU A 311 -22.40 37.90 -7.83
CA LEU A 311 -22.96 39.04 -7.11
C LEU A 311 -21.88 39.85 -6.37
N ALA A 312 -20.89 39.19 -5.75
CA ALA A 312 -19.78 39.87 -5.10
C ALA A 312 -18.91 40.65 -6.10
N ALA A 313 -18.63 40.08 -7.26
CA ALA A 313 -17.89 40.75 -8.33
C ALA A 313 -18.66 41.96 -8.90
N GLN A 314 -19.98 41.85 -9.04
CA GLN A 314 -20.85 42.95 -9.45
C GLN A 314 -20.89 44.06 -8.40
N ALA A 315 -21.02 43.71 -7.11
CA ALA A 315 -21.00 44.68 -6.02
C ALA A 315 -19.67 45.45 -5.97
N LYS A 316 -18.53 44.76 -6.16
CA LYS A 316 -17.22 45.40 -6.31
C LYS A 316 -17.21 46.40 -7.46
N THR A 317 -17.61 45.94 -8.65
CA THR A 317 -17.61 46.80 -9.86
C THR A 317 -18.48 48.04 -9.66
N HIS A 318 -19.71 47.86 -9.16
CA HIS A 318 -20.63 48.95 -8.89
C HIS A 318 -20.09 49.92 -7.81
N GLY A 319 -19.52 49.37 -6.73
CA GLY A 319 -18.90 50.14 -5.66
C GLY A 319 -17.76 51.02 -6.17
N HIS A 320 -16.90 50.47 -7.05
CA HIS A 320 -15.82 51.22 -7.69
C HIS A 320 -16.31 52.35 -8.58
N ASP A 321 -17.33 52.11 -9.41
CA ASP A 321 -17.87 53.14 -10.30
C ASP A 321 -18.40 54.35 -9.49
N GLN A 322 -19.08 54.08 -8.37
CA GLN A 322 -19.59 55.14 -7.49
C GLN A 322 -18.46 55.83 -6.72
N LEU A 323 -17.55 55.08 -6.11
CA LEU A 323 -16.41 55.63 -5.37
C LEU A 323 -15.49 56.47 -6.27
N ALA A 324 -15.26 56.03 -7.51
CA ALA A 324 -14.49 56.79 -8.49
C ALA A 324 -15.13 58.16 -8.76
N THR A 325 -16.45 58.22 -8.87
CA THR A 325 -17.19 59.48 -9.02
C THR A 325 -17.00 60.38 -7.79
N VAL A 326 -17.06 59.82 -6.58
CA VAL A 326 -16.85 60.57 -5.33
C VAL A 326 -15.42 61.09 -5.21
N TRP A 327 -14.42 60.27 -5.53
CA TRP A 327 -13.00 60.66 -5.46
C TRP A 327 -12.64 61.71 -6.52
N GLN A 328 -13.10 61.55 -7.76
CA GLN A 328 -12.92 62.57 -8.81
C GLN A 328 -13.51 63.93 -8.39
N ALA A 329 -14.67 63.90 -7.72
CA ALA A 329 -15.29 65.09 -7.19
C ALA A 329 -14.55 65.70 -5.99
N ALA A 330 -13.82 64.90 -5.21
CA ALA A 330 -12.99 65.35 -4.10
C ALA A 330 -11.69 66.00 -4.60
N ASP A 331 -11.07 65.44 -5.65
CA ASP A 331 -9.87 65.98 -6.30
C ASP A 331 -10.12 67.39 -6.85
N ALA A 332 -11.36 67.72 -7.25
CA ALA A 332 -11.75 69.04 -7.73
C ALA A 332 -11.94 70.11 -6.62
N ILE A 333 -11.81 69.74 -5.34
CA ILE A 333 -11.87 70.69 -4.20
C ILE A 333 -10.49 71.31 -3.92
N GLN A 334 -9.42 70.63 -4.35
CA GLN A 334 -8.04 71.11 -4.25
C GLN A 334 -7.75 72.20 -5.28
#